data_AF-A0A0Q9QYN1-F1
#
_entry.id   AF-A0A0Q9QYN1-F1
#
_cell.length_a   1.000
_cell.length_b   1.000
_cell.length_c   1.000
_cell.angle_alpha   90.00
_cell.angle_beta   90.00
_cell.angle_gamma   90.00
#
_symmetry.space_group_name_H-M   'P 1'
#
loop_
_entity.id
_entity.type
_entity.pdbx_description
1 polymer ?
#
loop_
_entity_poly.entity_id
_entity_poly.type
_entity_poly.pdbx_seq_one_letter_code
_entity_poly.pdbx_strand_id
1 'polypeptide(L)'
;MISHRKKVYGVIGLAISMLVSMAPPALAASTVTLYKDTTYQTIWGFGAAANHPVNELKTNYNATTQGLILDKLFRTDASNAGLSIVRMEINPYTAAQDAVQTTFMPSSGVTDWNTDLHQRWFA
;
A
#
# COMPACT_ATOMS: atom_id res chain seq x y z
N MET A 1 50.56 17.35 51.32
CA MET A 1 49.89 16.21 50.65
C MET A 1 48.45 16.59 50.37
N ILE A 2 48.09 16.82 49.10
CA ILE A 2 46.75 17.25 48.68
C ILE A 2 45.85 16.01 48.55
N SER A 3 44.72 16.02 49.24
CA SER A 3 43.73 14.94 49.27
C SER A 3 43.03 14.76 47.92
N HIS A 4 43.25 13.60 47.26
CA HIS A 4 42.59 13.21 46.01
C HIS A 4 41.15 12.68 46.17
N ARG A 5 40.53 12.79 47.36
CA ARG A 5 39.23 12.15 47.65
C ARG A 5 37.97 12.94 47.25
N LYS A 6 38.08 14.07 46.54
CA LYS A 6 36.92 14.93 46.20
C LYS A 6 36.39 14.83 44.77
N LYS A 7 37.02 14.08 43.86
CA LYS A 7 36.62 14.07 42.43
C LYS A 7 35.72 12.92 41.97
N VAL A 8 35.54 11.86 42.76
CA VAL A 8 34.84 10.65 42.30
C VAL A 8 33.32 10.73 42.47
N TYR A 9 32.82 11.46 43.48
CA TYR A 9 31.37 11.54 43.75
C TYR A 9 30.59 12.47 42.81
N GLY A 10 31.27 13.43 42.16
CA GLY A 10 30.61 14.39 41.25
C GLY A 10 30.30 13.82 39.87
N VAL A 11 31.01 12.78 39.42
CA VAL A 11 30.87 12.22 38.07
C VAL A 11 29.79 11.13 38.03
N ILE A 12 29.60 10.38 39.12
CA ILE A 12 28.58 9.32 39.20
C ILE A 12 27.17 9.91 39.34
N GLY A 13 27.00 11.03 40.05
CA GLY A 13 25.70 11.70 40.19
C GLY A 13 25.16 12.30 38.90
N LEU A 14 26.04 12.73 37.99
CA LEU A 14 25.65 13.36 36.71
C LEU A 14 25.33 12.33 35.61
N ALA A 15 25.89 11.12 35.70
CA ALA A 15 25.59 10.04 34.77
C ALA A 15 24.21 9.40 35.02
N ILE A 16 23.73 9.40 36.27
CA ILE A 16 22.42 8.84 36.61
C ILE A 16 21.28 9.81 36.25
N SER A 17 21.50 11.12 36.30
CA SER A 17 20.49 12.12 35.91
C SER A 17 20.25 12.21 34.40
N MET A 18 21.14 11.70 33.56
CA MET A 18 20.94 11.61 32.10
C MET A 18 20.24 10.34 31.63
N LEU A 19 20.03 9.36 32.51
CA LEU A 19 19.30 8.11 32.21
C LEU A 19 17.79 8.21 32.52
N VAL A 20 17.35 9.30 33.15
CA VAL A 20 15.93 9.51 33.44
C VAL A 20 15.26 10.18 32.24
N SER A 21 14.53 9.36 31.48
CA SER A 21 13.41 9.76 30.63
C SER A 21 13.73 10.24 29.20
N MET A 22 14.29 9.33 28.38
CA MET A 22 13.92 9.25 26.96
C MET A 22 12.80 8.23 26.71
N ALA A 23 12.00 7.90 27.72
CA ALA A 23 10.80 7.11 27.51
C ALA A 23 9.86 7.90 26.60
N PRO A 24 9.39 7.33 25.48
CA PRO A 24 8.37 7.97 24.66
C PRO A 24 7.17 8.32 25.55
N PRO A 25 6.55 9.51 25.41
CA PRO A 25 5.35 9.81 26.15
C PRO A 25 4.32 8.72 25.83
N ALA A 26 3.87 8.01 26.86
CA ALA A 26 2.76 7.09 26.75
C ALA A 26 1.53 7.94 26.44
N LEU A 27 1.14 7.99 25.16
CA LEU A 27 -0.13 8.59 24.77
C LEU A 27 -1.23 7.80 25.48
N ALA A 28 -2.03 8.48 26.29
CA ALA A 28 -3.19 7.85 26.92
C ALA A 28 -4.06 7.25 25.81
N ALA A 29 -4.43 5.98 25.96
CA ALA A 29 -5.34 5.34 25.02
C ALA A 29 -6.67 6.12 25.05
N SER A 30 -7.00 6.78 23.95
CA SER A 30 -8.32 7.38 23.79
C SER A 30 -9.31 6.28 23.43
N THR A 31 -10.48 6.32 24.06
CA THR A 31 -11.59 5.43 23.70
C THR A 31 -12.61 6.22 22.90
N VAL A 32 -13.15 5.57 21.87
CA VAL A 32 -14.30 6.07 21.09
C VAL A 32 -15.46 5.12 21.32
N THR A 33 -16.60 5.65 21.75
CA THR A 33 -17.85 4.89 21.86
C THR A 33 -18.59 4.93 20.53
N LEU A 34 -18.91 3.77 19.97
CA LEU A 34 -19.67 3.64 18.73
C LEU A 34 -21.15 3.34 19.03
N TYR A 35 -22.05 4.18 18.55
CA TYR A 35 -23.50 3.96 18.58
C TYR A 35 -23.95 3.44 17.20
N LYS A 36 -24.79 2.39 17.18
CA LYS A 36 -25.24 1.70 15.95
C LYS A 36 -26.72 1.96 15.61
N ASP A 37 -27.33 2.92 16.26
CA ASP A 37 -28.72 3.34 16.09
C ASP A 37 -28.93 4.19 14.82
N THR A 38 -27.87 4.84 14.34
CA THR A 38 -27.88 5.61 13.09
C THR A 38 -27.14 4.85 12.00
N THR A 39 -27.81 4.58 10.88
CA THR A 39 -27.18 4.05 9.66
C THR A 39 -26.78 5.20 8.75
N TYR A 40 -25.52 5.20 8.30
CA TYR A 40 -25.01 6.18 7.33
C TYR A 40 -25.00 5.59 5.91
N GLN A 41 -24.01 5.93 5.10
CA GLN A 41 -23.87 5.43 3.73
C GLN A 41 -23.53 3.94 3.67
N THR A 42 -24.04 3.27 2.64
CA THR A 42 -23.58 1.94 2.26
C THR A 42 -22.17 2.02 1.68
N ILE A 43 -21.26 1.18 2.16
CA ILE A 43 -19.93 1.03 1.58
C ILE A 43 -19.99 -0.04 0.48
N TRP A 44 -19.71 0.37 -0.75
CA TRP A 44 -19.72 -0.52 -1.92
C TRP A 44 -18.42 -1.32 -2.07
N GLY A 45 -17.30 -0.76 -1.61
CA GLY A 45 -16.01 -1.42 -1.72
C GLY A 45 -14.85 -0.44 -1.76
N PHE A 46 -13.65 -1.00 -1.73
CA PHE A 46 -12.41 -0.30 -1.95
C PHE A 46 -11.73 -0.93 -3.16
N GLY A 47 -11.10 -0.10 -3.99
CA GLY A 47 -10.54 -0.57 -5.25
C GLY A 47 -9.32 0.19 -5.71
N ALA A 48 -8.67 -0.39 -6.72
CA ALA A 48 -7.51 0.17 -7.41
C ALA A 48 -7.68 0.07 -8.93
N ALA A 49 -6.86 0.82 -9.66
CA ALA A 49 -6.84 0.79 -11.12
C ALA A 49 -5.86 -0.27 -11.64
N ALA A 50 -6.29 -1.03 -12.64
CA ALA A 50 -5.46 -1.95 -13.40
C ALA A 50 -4.89 -1.19 -14.61
N ASN A 51 -3.73 -0.56 -14.42
CA ASN A 51 -3.09 0.28 -15.42
C ASN A 51 -1.77 -0.33 -15.91
N HIS A 52 -0.92 0.45 -16.58
CA HIS A 52 0.35 -0.02 -17.16
C HIS A 52 1.19 -0.98 -16.28
N PRO A 53 1.42 -0.73 -14.96
CA PRO A 53 2.07 -1.67 -14.05
C PRO A 53 1.54 -3.12 -14.06
N VAL A 54 0.27 -3.34 -14.41
CA VAL A 54 -0.29 -4.70 -14.54
C VAL A 54 0.35 -5.45 -15.70
N ASN A 55 0.73 -4.76 -16.77
CA ASN A 55 1.49 -5.37 -17.85
C ASN A 55 2.85 -5.86 -17.34
N GLU A 56 3.59 -5.03 -16.60
CA GLU A 56 4.86 -5.44 -15.99
C GLU A 56 4.68 -6.62 -15.02
N LEU A 57 3.64 -6.58 -14.18
CA LEU A 57 3.29 -7.68 -13.29
C LEU A 57 3.10 -8.99 -14.07
N LYS A 58 2.37 -8.94 -15.18
CA LYS A 58 2.08 -10.10 -16.01
C LYS A 58 3.29 -10.59 -16.80
N THR A 59 4.15 -9.70 -17.31
CA THR A 59 5.23 -10.06 -18.25
C THR A 59 6.56 -10.33 -17.58
N ASN A 60 6.87 -9.60 -16.50
CA ASN A 60 8.23 -9.55 -15.94
C ASN A 60 8.38 -10.42 -14.68
N TYR A 61 7.28 -10.84 -14.07
CA TYR A 61 7.29 -11.66 -12.87
C TYR A 61 6.85 -13.09 -13.17
N ASN A 62 7.41 -14.04 -12.42
CA ASN A 62 6.97 -15.43 -12.49
C ASN A 62 5.63 -15.63 -11.75
N ALA A 63 5.00 -16.78 -11.98
CA ALA A 63 3.71 -17.13 -11.39
C ALA A 63 3.68 -17.07 -9.85
N THR A 64 4.80 -17.41 -9.19
CA THR A 64 4.91 -17.34 -7.73
C THR A 64 4.82 -15.91 -7.24
N THR A 65 5.59 -14.99 -7.82
CA THR A 65 5.56 -13.58 -7.41
C THR A 65 4.25 -12.90 -7.79
N GLN A 66 3.68 -13.24 -8.95
CA GLN A 66 2.34 -12.81 -9.34
C GLN A 66 1.30 -13.20 -8.28
N GLY A 67 1.29 -14.48 -7.87
CA GLY A 67 0.39 -14.97 -6.83
C GLY A 67 0.53 -14.23 -5.51
N LEU A 68 1.76 -13.99 -5.05
CA LEU A 68 2.00 -13.24 -3.81
C LEU A 68 1.49 -11.80 -3.87
N ILE A 69 1.66 -11.13 -5.01
CA ILE A 69 1.17 -9.75 -5.20
C ILE A 69 -0.35 -9.72 -5.25
N LEU A 70 -0.97 -10.63 -6.01
CA LEU A 70 -2.43 -10.74 -6.09
C LEU A 70 -3.03 -11.08 -4.73
N ASP A 71 -2.37 -11.95 -3.95
CA ASP A 71 -2.77 -12.27 -2.58
C ASP A 71 -2.75 -11.03 -1.68
N LYS A 72 -1.70 -10.20 -1.78
CA LYS A 72 -1.62 -8.93 -1.04
C LYS A 72 -2.74 -7.96 -1.40
N LEU A 73 -3.19 -7.94 -2.65
CA LEU A 73 -4.22 -7.03 -3.12
C LEU A 73 -5.63 -7.52 -2.78
N PHE A 74 -5.92 -8.81 -2.96
CA PHE A 74 -7.29 -9.30 -3.04
C PHE A 74 -7.71 -10.27 -1.92
N ARG A 75 -6.78 -10.92 -1.21
CA ARG A 75 -7.18 -11.74 -0.07
C ARG A 75 -7.75 -10.87 1.04
N THR A 76 -8.74 -11.41 1.73
CA THR A 76 -9.47 -10.73 2.80
C THR A 76 -9.03 -11.17 4.21
N ASP A 77 -7.95 -11.95 4.32
CA ASP A 77 -7.35 -12.35 5.58
C ASP A 77 -6.26 -11.38 6.07
N ALA A 78 -5.80 -11.57 7.30
CA ALA A 78 -5.09 -10.55 8.06
C ALA A 78 -3.78 -10.08 7.40
N SER A 79 -3.66 -8.75 7.22
CA SER A 79 -2.54 -7.99 6.62
C SER A 79 -2.53 -7.87 5.08
N ASN A 80 -3.66 -8.14 4.42
CA ASN A 80 -3.85 -7.90 2.99
C ASN A 80 -4.84 -6.74 2.75
N ALA A 81 -4.81 -6.14 1.56
CA ALA A 81 -5.60 -4.95 1.26
C ALA A 81 -7.11 -5.23 1.12
N GLY A 82 -7.49 -6.47 0.77
CA GLY A 82 -8.89 -6.88 0.64
C GLY A 82 -9.67 -6.02 -0.37
N LEU A 83 -9.03 -5.63 -1.48
CA LEU A 83 -9.70 -4.86 -2.53
C LEU A 83 -10.87 -5.66 -3.09
N SER A 84 -12.02 -5.01 -3.22
CA SER A 84 -13.26 -5.60 -3.72
C SER A 84 -13.68 -5.03 -5.08
N ILE A 85 -12.94 -4.05 -5.60
CA ILE A 85 -13.21 -3.41 -6.88
C ILE A 85 -11.90 -3.29 -7.68
N VAL A 86 -11.92 -3.73 -8.93
CA VAL A 86 -10.86 -3.44 -9.91
C VAL A 86 -11.41 -2.48 -10.95
N ARG A 87 -10.69 -1.39 -11.21
CA ARG A 87 -11.04 -0.42 -12.26
C ARG A 87 -10.18 -0.66 -13.48
N MET A 88 -10.80 -1.05 -14.58
CA MET A 88 -10.14 -1.29 -15.86
C MET A 88 -9.97 0.03 -16.62
N GLU A 89 -8.82 0.25 -17.25
CA GLU A 89 -8.59 1.41 -18.10
C GLU A 89 -8.96 1.10 -19.55
N ILE A 90 -9.88 1.89 -20.11
CA ILE A 90 -10.18 1.86 -21.54
C ILE A 90 -9.29 2.89 -22.23
N ASN A 91 -8.34 2.40 -23.04
CA ASN A 91 -7.30 3.25 -23.60
C ASN A 91 -7.71 3.91 -24.92
N PRO A 92 -7.30 5.17 -25.17
CA PRO A 92 -7.57 5.88 -26.43
C PRO A 92 -6.41 5.79 -27.43
N TYR A 93 -5.29 5.19 -27.08
CA TYR A 93 -4.06 5.25 -27.88
C TYR A 93 -4.03 4.20 -28.97
N THR A 94 -3.47 4.55 -30.13
CA THR A 94 -3.06 3.56 -31.13
C THR A 94 -1.81 2.82 -30.66
N ALA A 95 -1.55 1.63 -31.20
CA ALA A 95 -0.36 0.84 -30.85
C ALA A 95 0.96 1.56 -31.14
N ALA A 96 0.96 2.53 -32.07
CA ALA A 96 2.12 3.36 -32.39
C ALA A 96 2.38 4.45 -31.34
N GLN A 97 1.35 4.87 -30.60
CA GLN A 97 1.46 5.85 -29.51
C GLN A 97 1.80 5.16 -28.19
N ASP A 98 1.12 4.03 -27.91
CA ASP A 98 1.40 3.19 -26.77
C ASP A 98 1.10 1.72 -27.12
N ALA A 99 2.13 0.89 -27.12
CA ALA A 99 2.05 -0.53 -27.48
C ALA A 99 1.49 -1.41 -26.34
N VAL A 100 1.36 -0.88 -25.13
CA VAL A 100 0.83 -1.58 -23.97
C VAL A 100 -0.62 -1.18 -23.72
N GLN A 101 -0.90 0.13 -23.68
CA GLN A 101 -2.21 0.72 -23.41
C GLN A 101 -2.90 1.09 -24.72
N THR A 102 -3.47 0.11 -25.42
CA THR A 102 -3.97 0.31 -26.80
C THR A 102 -5.49 0.23 -26.88
N THR A 103 -6.09 1.15 -27.62
CA THR A 103 -7.53 1.18 -27.87
C THR A 103 -8.01 -0.06 -28.61
N PHE A 104 -9.14 -0.61 -28.16
CA PHE A 104 -9.85 -1.68 -28.85
C PHE A 104 -10.54 -1.21 -30.14
N MET A 105 -10.49 0.10 -30.47
CA MET A 105 -11.07 0.68 -31.69
C MET A 105 -10.00 1.41 -32.53
N PRO A 106 -9.09 0.68 -33.21
CA PRO A 106 -7.91 1.27 -33.85
C PRO A 106 -8.23 2.14 -35.08
N SER A 107 -9.40 1.94 -35.69
CA SER A 107 -9.89 2.76 -36.82
C SER A 107 -11.41 2.67 -36.93
N SER A 108 -12.01 3.52 -37.78
CA SER A 108 -13.46 3.58 -37.95
C SER A 108 -14.04 2.22 -38.37
N GLY A 109 -15.01 1.73 -37.60
CA GLY A 109 -15.69 0.46 -37.88
C GLY A 109 -14.87 -0.81 -37.56
N VAL A 110 -13.67 -0.68 -36.98
CA VAL A 110 -12.82 -1.81 -36.62
C VAL A 110 -12.76 -1.95 -35.10
N THR A 111 -13.01 -3.16 -34.60
CA THR A 111 -12.82 -3.54 -33.21
C THR A 111 -11.73 -4.60 -33.11
N ASP A 112 -10.73 -4.37 -32.27
CA ASP A 112 -9.70 -5.34 -31.92
C ASP A 112 -9.81 -5.73 -30.44
N TRP A 113 -10.32 -6.94 -30.20
CA TRP A 113 -10.43 -7.50 -28.86
C TRP A 113 -9.12 -8.12 -28.36
N ASN A 114 -7.99 -7.99 -29.05
CA ASN A 114 -6.70 -8.50 -28.59
C ASN A 114 -5.84 -7.43 -27.89
N THR A 115 -6.33 -6.19 -27.78
CA THR A 115 -5.65 -5.13 -27.01
C THR A 115 -5.84 -5.31 -25.50
N ASP A 116 -4.97 -4.70 -24.68
CA ASP A 116 -5.08 -4.68 -23.21
C ASP A 116 -5.30 -6.07 -22.55
N LEU A 117 -4.66 -7.13 -23.08
CA LEU A 117 -4.74 -8.49 -22.51
C LEU A 117 -4.26 -8.58 -21.06
N HIS A 118 -3.34 -7.68 -20.66
CA HIS A 118 -2.82 -7.63 -19.30
C HIS A 118 -3.90 -7.23 -18.28
N GLN A 119 -4.76 -6.28 -18.65
CA GLN A 119 -5.90 -5.89 -17.83
C GLN A 119 -6.89 -7.03 -17.66
N ARG A 120 -7.24 -7.75 -18.74
CA ARG A 120 -8.15 -8.90 -18.67
C ARG A 120 -7.63 -10.07 -17.85
N TRP A 121 -6.32 -10.26 -17.82
CA TRP A 121 -5.69 -11.27 -16.96
C TRP A 121 -5.76 -10.91 -15.46
N PHE A 122 -5.83 -9.62 -15.15
CA PHE A 122 -5.81 -9.11 -13.79
C PHE A 122 -7.20 -9.05 -13.13
N ALA A 123 -8.27 -9.00 -13.93
CA ALA A 123 -9.66 -9.03 -13.46
C ALA A 123 -10.16 -10.47 -13.26
#